data_AF-A0AAU7NQ45-F1
#
_entry.id   AF-A0AAU7NQ45-F1
#
_cell.length_a   1.000
_cell.length_b   1.000
_cell.length_c   1.000
_cell.angle_alpha   90.00
_cell.angle_beta   90.00
_cell.angle_gamma   90.00
#
_symmetry.space_group_name_H-M   'P 1'
#
loop_
_entity.id
_entity.type
_entity.pdbx_description
1 polymer ?
#
loop_
_entity_poly.entity_id
_entity_poly.type
_entity_poly.pdbx_seq_one_letter_code
_entity_poly.pdbx_strand_id
1 'polypeptide(L)'
;MKHGLEALKRQCNSRHPTHQALAAVLMRDLQHCRCYIYGQQAEEHVLLAVLGLQAGSLDYEKFDQRIDFMLAGEIIRDDCVPLTYRLQGDCFSITGRCSMLPRVCGVDWYIGGGYSGKAGDQARLKFKVSIKEVLRQKTKD
;
A
#
# COMPACT_ATOMS: atom_id res chain seq x y z
N MET A 1 -6.07 5.33 -5.42
CA MET A 1 -5.30 6.11 -6.41
C MET A 1 -3.83 5.76 -6.30
N LYS A 2 -3.11 5.55 -7.42
CA LYS A 2 -1.66 5.29 -7.42
C LYS A 2 -0.93 6.51 -7.99
N HIS A 3 0.22 6.88 -7.42
CA HIS A 3 1.04 8.03 -7.83
C HIS A 3 2.49 7.61 -8.12
N GLY A 4 3.24 8.48 -8.80
CA GLY A 4 4.69 8.27 -9.03
C GLY A 4 5.05 7.25 -10.11
N LEU A 5 4.06 6.76 -10.86
CA LEU A 5 4.28 5.78 -11.92
C LEU A 5 5.24 6.29 -13.01
N GLU A 6 5.16 7.57 -13.38
CA GLU A 6 6.08 8.14 -14.37
C GLU A 6 7.52 8.18 -13.87
N ALA A 7 7.74 8.44 -12.57
CA ALA A 7 9.07 8.38 -11.98
C ALA A 7 9.63 6.95 -12.04
N LEU A 8 8.81 5.92 -11.74
CA LEU A 8 9.21 4.52 -11.90
C LEU A 8 9.53 4.15 -13.35
N LYS A 9 8.72 4.59 -14.32
CA LYS A 9 8.96 4.32 -15.74
C LYS A 9 10.28 4.92 -16.22
N ARG A 10 10.63 6.14 -15.77
CA ARG A 10 11.92 6.77 -16.09
C ARG A 10 13.10 5.94 -15.57
N GLN A 11 12.98 5.34 -14.40
CA GLN A 11 14.02 4.46 -13.83
C GLN A 11 14.18 3.14 -14.59
N CYS A 12 13.24 2.76 -15.46
CA CYS A 12 13.34 1.56 -16.29
C CYS A 12 14.23 1.75 -17.53
N ASN A 13 14.76 2.96 -17.78
CA ASN A 13 15.61 3.30 -18.94
C ASN A 13 15.04 2.87 -20.31
N SER A 14 13.71 2.79 -20.44
CA SER A 14 13.01 2.39 -21.67
C SER A 14 11.72 3.17 -21.83
N ARG A 15 11.40 3.55 -23.07
CA ARG A 15 10.13 4.18 -23.43
C ARG A 15 8.93 3.24 -23.25
N HIS A 16 9.18 1.93 -23.31
CA HIS A 16 8.21 0.86 -23.08
C HIS A 16 8.81 -0.18 -22.12
N PRO A 17 8.71 0.05 -20.79
CA PRO A 17 9.25 -0.89 -19.82
C PRO A 17 8.52 -2.23 -19.91
N THR A 18 9.30 -3.32 -19.90
CA THR A 18 8.75 -4.67 -19.78
C THR A 18 8.17 -4.86 -18.38
N HIS A 19 7.26 -5.83 -18.23
CA HIS A 19 6.71 -6.19 -16.91
C HIS A 19 7.82 -6.53 -15.90
N GLN A 20 8.87 -7.23 -16.35
CA GLN A 20 9.99 -7.61 -15.49
C GLN A 20 10.86 -6.41 -15.08
N ALA A 21 11.13 -5.48 -16.00
CA ALA A 21 11.88 -4.26 -15.69
C ALA A 21 11.11 -3.39 -14.67
N LEU A 22 9.80 -3.21 -14.88
CA LEU A 22 8.97 -2.47 -13.95
C LEU A 22 8.86 -3.18 -12.58
N ALA A 23 8.72 -4.50 -12.57
CA ALA A 23 8.70 -5.27 -11.33
C ALA A 23 9.98 -5.07 -10.52
N ALA A 24 11.15 -5.13 -11.17
CA ALA A 24 12.44 -4.91 -10.50
C ALA A 24 12.57 -3.49 -9.91
N VAL A 25 12.15 -2.46 -10.66
CA VAL A 25 12.17 -1.08 -10.16
C VAL A 25 11.20 -0.90 -9.00
N LEU A 26 9.97 -1.40 -9.14
CA LEU A 26 8.93 -1.30 -8.11
C LEU A 26 9.30 -2.10 -6.85
N MET A 27 9.94 -3.25 -6.99
CA MET A 27 10.46 -3.99 -5.84
C MET A 27 11.48 -3.17 -5.06
N ARG A 28 12.43 -2.50 -5.74
CA ARG A 28 13.41 -1.63 -5.06
C ARG A 28 12.72 -0.47 -4.34
N ASP A 29 11.80 0.20 -5.02
CA ASP A 29 11.01 1.30 -4.45
C ASP A 29 10.25 0.89 -3.17
N LEU A 30 9.72 -0.34 -3.15
CA LEU A 30 8.96 -0.87 -2.02
C LEU A 30 9.81 -1.41 -0.87
N GLN A 31 11.14 -1.55 -1.01
CA GLN A 31 12.01 -2.06 0.05
C GLN A 31 11.96 -1.22 1.32
N HIS A 32 11.70 0.07 1.19
CA HIS A 32 11.60 1.01 2.31
C HIS A 32 10.18 1.53 2.54
N CYS A 33 9.18 0.85 1.96
CA CYS A 33 7.83 1.36 2.03
C CYS A 33 7.26 1.41 3.45
N ARG A 34 6.37 2.38 3.64
CA ARG A 34 5.53 2.54 4.84
C ARG A 34 4.07 2.58 4.45
N CYS A 35 3.21 2.00 5.28
CA CYS A 35 1.77 2.20 5.19
C CYS A 35 1.29 3.00 6.40
N TYR A 36 0.61 4.09 6.11
CA TYR A 36 -0.02 4.96 7.09
C TYR A 36 -1.52 4.69 7.07
N ILE A 37 -2.11 4.47 8.25
CA ILE A 37 -3.55 4.27 8.41
C ILE A 37 -4.11 5.49 9.11
N TYR A 38 -5.18 6.05 8.54
CA TYR A 38 -5.79 7.28 9.05
C TYR A 38 -7.27 7.07 9.37
N GLY A 39 -7.70 7.66 10.47
CA GLY A 39 -9.10 7.92 10.80
C GLY A 39 -9.43 9.40 10.63
N GLN A 40 -10.59 9.79 11.14
CA GLN A 40 -11.06 11.17 11.12
C GLN A 40 -11.73 11.53 12.45
N GLN A 41 -11.39 12.69 12.99
CA GLN A 41 -11.96 13.23 14.22
C GLN A 41 -12.17 14.73 14.05
N ALA A 42 -13.39 15.23 14.27
CA ALA A 42 -13.72 16.66 14.14
C ALA A 42 -13.17 17.31 12.84
N GLU A 43 -13.33 16.60 11.71
CA GLU A 43 -12.83 16.99 10.38
C GLU A 43 -11.31 16.91 10.14
N GLU A 44 -10.52 16.58 11.16
CA GLU A 44 -9.08 16.37 11.02
C GLU A 44 -8.72 14.92 10.68
N HIS A 45 -7.70 14.73 9.84
CA HIS A 45 -7.12 13.42 9.56
C HIS A 45 -6.19 13.00 10.68
N VAL A 46 -6.50 11.87 11.31
CA VAL A 46 -5.77 11.38 12.47
C VAL A 46 -4.96 10.15 12.09
N LEU A 47 -3.65 10.14 12.37
CA LEU A 47 -2.80 8.97 12.16
C LEU A 47 -3.03 7.92 13.25
N LEU A 48 -3.42 6.71 12.84
CA LEU A 48 -3.75 5.59 13.73
C LEU A 48 -2.67 4.52 13.82
N ALA A 49 -1.91 4.31 12.72
CA ALA A 49 -0.82 3.35 12.69
C ALA A 49 0.20 3.66 11.59
N VAL A 50 1.45 3.27 11.82
CA VAL A 50 2.52 3.28 10.81
C VAL A 50 3.10 1.87 10.70
N LEU A 51 2.91 1.24 9.56
CA LEU A 51 3.37 -0.12 9.29
C LEU A 51 4.59 -0.09 8.39
N GLY A 52 5.61 -0.89 8.72
CA GLY A 52 6.81 -1.09 7.90
C GLY A 52 6.81 -2.45 7.22
N LEU A 53 7.64 -2.56 6.17
CA LEU A 53 7.86 -3.83 5.49
C LEU A 53 8.39 -4.88 6.46
N GLN A 54 7.70 -6.01 6.54
CA GLN A 54 8.19 -7.16 7.29
C GLN A 54 9.35 -7.80 6.53
N ALA A 55 10.47 -8.03 7.22
CA ALA A 55 11.66 -8.63 6.64
C ALA A 55 11.34 -9.96 5.93
N GLY A 56 11.87 -10.13 4.72
CA GLY A 56 11.67 -11.32 3.90
C GLY A 56 10.27 -11.50 3.32
N SER A 57 9.35 -10.54 3.49
CA SER A 57 7.98 -10.68 2.98
C SER A 57 7.79 -10.19 1.54
N LEU A 58 8.71 -9.37 1.02
CA LEU A 58 8.60 -8.78 -0.32
C LEU A 58 9.00 -9.78 -1.39
N ASP A 59 8.03 -10.24 -2.17
CA ASP A 59 8.21 -11.26 -3.19
C ASP A 59 7.52 -10.90 -4.51
N TYR A 60 8.07 -11.39 -5.62
CA TYR A 60 7.52 -11.22 -6.95
C TYR A 60 7.10 -12.57 -7.55
N GLU A 61 5.78 -12.76 -7.62
CA GLU A 61 5.18 -13.92 -8.26
C GLU A 61 5.19 -13.74 -9.79
N LYS A 62 6.05 -14.50 -10.45
CA LYS A 62 6.35 -14.35 -11.88
C LYS A 62 5.17 -14.74 -12.76
N PHE A 63 4.41 -15.77 -12.38
CA PHE A 63 3.29 -16.27 -13.17
C PHE A 63 2.14 -15.25 -13.22
N ASP A 64 1.77 -14.72 -12.06
CA ASP A 64 0.71 -13.70 -11.94
C ASP A 64 1.20 -12.29 -12.27
N GLN A 65 2.52 -12.08 -12.35
CA GLN A 65 3.17 -10.78 -12.46
C GLN A 65 2.67 -9.84 -11.36
N ARG A 66 2.82 -10.29 -10.11
CA ARG A 66 2.29 -9.65 -8.92
C ARG A 66 3.38 -9.56 -7.87
N ILE A 67 3.45 -8.42 -7.18
CA ILE A 67 4.28 -8.26 -5.99
C ILE A 67 3.39 -8.49 -4.77
N ASP A 68 3.78 -9.42 -3.91
CA ASP A 68 3.15 -9.73 -2.63
C ASP A 68 4.07 -9.28 -1.49
N PHE A 69 3.52 -8.68 -0.44
CA PHE A 69 4.30 -8.30 0.75
C PHE A 69 3.41 -8.13 1.98
N MET A 70 4.05 -8.17 3.16
CA MET A 70 3.40 -7.94 4.44
C MET A 70 3.98 -6.71 5.13
N LEU A 71 3.11 -5.89 5.69
CA LEU A 71 3.49 -4.76 6.52
C LEU A 71 3.04 -5.02 7.95
N ALA A 72 3.87 -4.66 8.92
CA ALA A 72 3.54 -4.77 10.32
C ALA A 72 3.97 -3.52 11.09
N GLY A 73 3.26 -3.22 12.17
CA GLY A 73 3.52 -2.06 13.01
C GLY A 73 2.50 -1.95 14.12
N GLU A 74 2.79 -1.08 15.07
CA GLU A 74 1.93 -0.82 16.23
C GLU A 74 0.79 0.11 15.85
N ILE A 75 -0.39 -0.15 16.40
CA ILE A 75 -1.51 0.78 16.41
C ILE A 75 -1.23 1.81 17.51
N ILE A 76 -1.05 3.07 17.12
CA ILE A 76 -0.66 4.14 18.05
C ILE A 76 -1.87 4.86 18.66
N ARG A 77 -3.06 4.72 18.06
CA ARG A 77 -4.31 5.33 18.51
C ARG A 77 -5.53 4.46 18.18
N ASP A 78 -6.53 4.51 19.04
CA ASP A 78 -7.80 3.79 18.92
C ASP A 78 -9.04 4.67 19.19
N ASP A 79 -8.86 5.99 19.20
CA ASP A 79 -9.92 6.96 19.49
C ASP A 79 -10.80 7.32 18.28
N CYS A 80 -10.48 6.80 17.09
CA CYS A 80 -11.38 6.80 15.95
C CYS A 80 -11.17 5.60 15.02
N VAL A 81 -12.13 5.36 14.14
CA VAL A 81 -12.10 4.24 13.19
C VAL A 81 -11.16 4.53 12.01
N PRO A 82 -10.45 3.52 11.47
CA PRO A 82 -9.67 3.68 10.25
C PRO A 82 -10.60 3.83 9.04
N LEU A 83 -10.28 4.81 8.20
CA LEU A 83 -11.06 5.21 7.03
C LEU A 83 -10.23 5.17 5.75
N THR A 84 -8.96 5.58 5.83
CA THR A 84 -8.07 5.64 4.66
C THR A 84 -6.69 5.10 4.98
N TYR A 85 -5.97 4.72 3.93
CA TYR A 85 -4.58 4.32 4.03
C TYR A 85 -3.75 4.97 2.93
N ARG A 86 -2.45 5.10 3.20
CA ARG A 86 -1.44 5.47 2.21
C ARG A 86 -0.26 4.53 2.32
N LEU A 87 -0.06 3.68 1.31
CA LEU A 87 1.20 2.99 1.08
C LEU A 87 2.14 3.94 0.33
N GLN A 88 3.36 4.08 0.79
CA GLN A 88 4.35 4.96 0.19
C GLN A 88 5.72 4.28 0.17
N GLY A 89 6.26 4.05 -1.02
CA GLY A 89 7.69 3.82 -1.26
C GLY A 89 8.40 5.13 -1.57
N ASP A 90 9.56 5.06 -2.22
CA ASP A 90 10.40 6.23 -2.49
C ASP A 90 9.77 7.16 -3.54
N CYS A 91 9.24 6.59 -4.61
CA CYS A 91 8.57 7.28 -5.70
C CYS A 91 7.09 6.89 -5.79
N PHE A 92 6.76 5.62 -5.57
CA PHE A 92 5.42 5.11 -5.79
C PHE A 92 4.58 5.17 -4.52
N SER A 93 3.30 5.55 -4.68
CA SER A 93 2.37 5.52 -3.56
C SER A 93 0.98 5.04 -3.99
N ILE A 94 0.27 4.42 -3.06
CA ILE A 94 -1.13 4.01 -3.20
C ILE A 94 -1.92 4.61 -2.05
N THR A 95 -2.95 5.39 -2.36
CA THR A 95 -3.91 5.89 -1.37
C THR A 95 -5.26 5.25 -1.62
N GLY A 96 -5.99 4.87 -0.59
CA GLY A 96 -7.32 4.30 -0.72
C GLY A 96 -8.14 4.34 0.56
N ARG A 97 -9.38 3.89 0.48
CA ARG A 97 -10.29 3.69 1.61
C ARG A 97 -10.08 2.31 2.23
N CYS A 98 -10.09 2.24 3.55
CA CYS A 98 -10.06 0.98 4.28
C CYS A 98 -11.22 0.88 5.28
N SER A 99 -11.50 -0.32 5.74
CA SER A 99 -12.49 -0.55 6.80
C SER A 99 -12.15 -1.81 7.59
N MET A 100 -12.47 -1.77 8.88
CA MET A 100 -12.46 -2.95 9.76
C MET A 100 -13.72 -3.78 9.64
N LEU A 101 -14.78 -3.26 9.01
CA LEU A 101 -16.06 -3.95 8.87
C LEU A 101 -16.07 -4.76 7.57
N PRO A 102 -16.44 -6.05 7.61
CA PRO A 102 -16.58 -6.83 6.40
C PRO A 102 -17.74 -6.29 5.56
N ARG A 103 -17.61 -6.36 4.23
CA ARG A 103 -18.69 -6.08 3.26
C ARG A 103 -19.20 -4.63 3.23
N VAL A 104 -18.39 -3.64 3.60
CA VAL A 104 -18.72 -2.23 3.38
C VAL A 104 -18.55 -1.88 1.90
N CYS A 105 -19.58 -1.29 1.29
CA CYS A 105 -19.54 -0.89 -0.11
C CYS A 105 -18.57 0.29 -0.34
N GLY A 106 -17.85 0.23 -1.46
CA GLY A 106 -16.91 1.29 -1.86
C GLY A 106 -15.56 1.29 -1.15
N VAL A 107 -15.29 0.38 -0.22
CA VAL A 107 -13.99 0.30 0.44
C VAL A 107 -12.99 -0.44 -0.46
N ASP A 108 -11.78 0.12 -0.62
CA ASP A 108 -10.74 -0.51 -1.44
C ASP A 108 -10.12 -1.72 -0.71
N TRP A 109 -10.12 -1.69 0.63
CA TRP A 109 -9.41 -2.69 1.42
C TRP A 109 -10.07 -2.99 2.78
N TYR A 110 -10.42 -4.25 2.99
CA TYR A 110 -10.80 -4.78 4.30
C TYR A 110 -9.56 -5.13 5.13
N ILE A 111 -9.40 -4.48 6.29
CA ILE A 111 -8.24 -4.65 7.17
C ILE A 111 -8.54 -5.41 8.46
N GLY A 112 -9.81 -5.73 8.73
CA GLY A 112 -10.22 -6.33 10.02
C GLY A 112 -9.58 -7.68 10.35
N GLY A 113 -9.07 -8.42 9.37
CA GLY A 113 -8.32 -9.66 9.60
C GLY A 113 -6.90 -9.46 10.15
N GLY A 114 -6.38 -8.23 10.13
CA GLY A 114 -5.00 -7.92 10.52
C GLY A 114 -4.84 -6.60 11.27
N TYR A 115 -5.94 -5.97 11.66
CA TYR A 115 -5.96 -4.70 12.39
C TYR A 115 -7.04 -4.79 13.48
N SER A 116 -6.64 -4.79 14.75
CA SER A 116 -7.56 -4.98 15.88
C SER A 116 -8.32 -3.72 16.28
N GLY A 117 -7.77 -2.55 15.94
CA GLY A 117 -8.32 -1.25 16.35
C GLY A 117 -8.04 -0.86 17.80
N LYS A 118 -7.12 -1.54 18.49
CA LYS A 118 -6.72 -1.20 19.87
C LYS A 118 -5.31 -0.64 19.90
N ALA A 119 -5.08 0.44 20.64
CA ALA A 119 -3.74 1.00 20.79
C ALA A 119 -2.80 0.00 21.49
N GLY A 120 -1.55 -0.06 21.05
CA GLY A 120 -0.53 -1.01 21.54
C GLY A 120 -0.56 -2.39 20.85
N ASP A 121 -1.64 -2.75 20.16
CA ASP A 121 -1.70 -4.01 19.40
C ASP A 121 -0.85 -3.92 18.12
N GLN A 122 -0.34 -5.07 17.69
CA GLN A 122 0.38 -5.18 16.43
C GLN A 122 -0.58 -5.43 15.26
N ALA A 123 -0.65 -4.50 14.32
CA ALA A 123 -1.31 -4.70 13.03
C ALA A 123 -0.37 -5.44 12.06
N ARG A 124 -0.94 -6.33 11.24
CA ARG A 124 -0.25 -7.09 10.18
C ARG A 124 -1.12 -7.15 8.94
N LEU A 125 -0.69 -6.50 7.87
CA LEU A 125 -1.50 -6.30 6.69
C LEU A 125 -0.79 -6.77 5.42
N LYS A 126 -1.50 -7.56 4.60
CA LYS A 126 -0.98 -8.07 3.33
C LYS A 126 -1.36 -7.16 2.16
N PHE A 127 -0.38 -6.81 1.35
CA PHE A 127 -0.55 -6.10 0.10
C PHE A 127 -0.29 -6.99 -1.11
N LYS A 128 -0.97 -6.66 -2.20
CA LYS A 128 -0.82 -7.29 -3.51
C LYS A 128 -0.83 -6.20 -4.57
N VAL A 129 0.24 -6.09 -5.36
CA VAL A 129 0.35 -5.11 -6.44
C VAL A 129 0.53 -5.84 -7.77
N SER A 130 -0.50 -5.79 -8.62
CA SER A 130 -0.45 -6.31 -9.99
C SER A 130 0.37 -5.39 -10.89
N ILE A 131 1.43 -5.91 -11.51
CA ILE A 131 2.25 -5.14 -12.46
C ILE A 131 1.44 -4.76 -13.70
N LYS A 132 0.56 -5.66 -14.15
CA LYS A 132 -0.33 -5.42 -15.29
C LYS A 132 -1.26 -4.23 -15.03
N GLU A 133 -1.83 -4.14 -13.83
CA GLU A 133 -2.69 -3.01 -13.46
C GLU A 133 -1.91 -1.71 -13.37
N VAL A 134 -0.69 -1.75 -12.84
CA VAL A 134 0.18 -0.57 -12.76
C VAL A 134 0.51 -0.04 -14.16
N LEU A 135 0.80 -0.91 -15.14
CA LEU A 135 1.06 -0.50 -16.52
C LEU A 135 -0.16 0.07 -17.24
N ARG A 136 -1.37 -0.43 -16.94
CA ARG A 136 -2.61 -0.01 -17.60
C ARG A 136 -3.12 1.34 -17.10
N GLN A 137 -2.61 1.85 -15.98
CA GLN A 137 -3.01 3.16 -15.49
C GLN A 137 -2.50 4.26 -16.42
N LYS A 138 -3.44 4.98 -17.02
CA LYS A 138 -3.15 6.26 -17.68
C LYS A 138 -2.86 7.27 -16.59
N THR A 139 -1.71 7.90 -16.66
CA THR A 139 -1.37 9.09 -15.89
C THR A 139 -2.42 10.14 -16.25
N LYS A 140 -3.25 10.55 -15.29
CA LYS A 140 -3.99 11.80 -15.45
C LYS A 140 -3.00 12.89 -15.06
N ASP A 141 -2.55 13.63 -16.05
CA ASP A 141 -1.87 14.91 -15.87
C ASP A 141 -2.85 15.94 -15.27
#